data_AF-A0AAV9UCS2-F1
#
_entry.id   AF-A0AAV9UCS2-F1
#
_cell.length_a   1.000
_cell.length_b   1.000
_cell.length_c   1.000
_cell.angle_alpha   90.00
_cell.angle_beta   90.00
_cell.angle_gamma   90.00
#
_symmetry.space_group_name_H-M   'P 1'
#
loop_
_entity.id
_entity.type
_entity.pdbx_description
1 polymer ?
#
loop_
_entity_poly.entity_id
_entity_poly.type
_entity_poly.pdbx_seq_one_letter_code
_entity_poly.pdbx_strand_id
1 'polypeptide(L)'
;MGSIQDVEVVRYSISAFYAERSKDLRKAQSLHEAAVIGLKAIAEDSWHDQETRTICDKQAEFHASRYHSIRSLLDGGDETSHFVPPTALSAEESINQKGKDGAIAIGLEESILAEYLEAKKENTELEAPAQIAHLFGSTIPSPYTLGLDPTFPPKQYKITIDIDSTNYSHWLNAHPADHPDRTCYRLRANRWGKAQFENVEFYRATEFVVPCIDIKIAAVASTGDKRLSALKSREIEYRSASSLRPIVEHPETSEIRAWGSQKFTYGGRAFAWITPEKKGDMQLPTLYEVGSEVEVPGQNSRKGRDSVVGNKLCWGDMKFGRDASVVVTIAGSIDQLFEELLLGSQMTKVAIFLFGHDI
;
A
#
# COMPACT_ATOMS: atom_id res chain seq x y z
N MET A 1 25.03 9.46 -8.37
CA MET A 1 24.57 10.85 -8.10
C MET A 1 23.86 11.28 -9.37
N GLY A 2 22.55 11.54 -9.32
CA GLY A 2 21.76 11.90 -10.50
C GLY A 2 22.27 13.20 -11.11
N SER A 3 22.26 13.27 -12.44
CA SER A 3 22.57 14.50 -13.18
C SER A 3 21.51 15.56 -12.88
N ILE A 4 21.83 16.85 -13.09
CA ILE A 4 20.83 17.93 -12.96
C ILE A 4 19.63 17.69 -13.90
N GLN A 5 19.86 17.07 -15.06
CA GLN A 5 18.82 16.70 -16.01
C GLN A 5 17.89 15.63 -15.43
N ASP A 6 18.42 14.63 -14.71
CA ASP A 6 17.62 13.57 -14.08
C ASP A 6 16.64 14.18 -13.06
N VAL A 7 17.11 15.14 -12.26
CA VAL A 7 16.28 15.81 -11.25
C VAL A 7 15.13 16.58 -11.89
N GLU A 8 15.36 17.24 -13.03
CA GLU A 8 14.31 17.95 -13.76
C GLU A 8 13.28 17.00 -14.37
N VAL A 9 13.71 15.86 -14.91
CA VAL A 9 12.79 14.83 -15.44
C VAL A 9 11.90 14.28 -14.34
N VAL A 10 12.45 13.97 -13.17
CA VAL A 10 11.66 13.55 -11.99
C VAL A 10 10.64 14.63 -11.60
N ARG A 11 11.06 15.90 -11.59
CA ARG A 11 10.16 17.02 -11.32
C ARG A 11 9.02 17.10 -12.34
N TYR A 12 9.30 16.94 -13.63
CA TYR A 12 8.27 16.93 -14.68
C TYR A 12 7.29 15.78 -14.48
N SER A 13 7.80 14.57 -14.21
CA SER A 13 6.98 13.39 -13.97
C SER A 13 5.97 13.60 -12.84
N ILE A 14 6.42 14.09 -11.68
CA ILE A 14 5.52 14.34 -10.53
C ILE A 14 4.58 15.51 -10.82
N SER A 15 5.11 16.62 -11.35
CA SER A 15 4.33 17.84 -11.58
C SER A 15 3.21 17.65 -12.60
N ALA A 16 3.37 16.72 -13.56
CA ALA A 16 2.33 16.39 -14.53
C ALA A 16 1.06 15.92 -13.83
N PHE A 17 1.17 14.98 -12.89
CA PHE A 17 0.03 14.46 -12.13
C PHE A 17 -0.57 15.50 -11.17
N TYR A 18 0.26 16.38 -10.60
CA TYR A 18 -0.26 17.50 -9.81
C TYR A 18 -1.07 18.47 -10.66
N ALA A 19 -0.63 18.74 -11.89
CA ALA A 19 -1.39 19.54 -12.84
C ALA A 19 -2.71 18.85 -13.23
N GLU A 20 -2.70 17.54 -13.51
CA GLU A 20 -3.92 16.74 -13.75
C GLU A 20 -4.92 16.88 -12.60
N ARG A 21 -4.44 16.72 -11.36
CA ARG A 21 -5.25 16.84 -10.14
C ARG A 21 -5.86 18.24 -9.99
N SER A 22 -5.08 19.28 -10.28
CA SER A 22 -5.55 20.68 -10.26
C SER A 22 -6.46 21.06 -11.44
N LYS A 23 -6.75 20.11 -12.35
CA LYS A 23 -7.52 20.30 -13.59
C LYS A 23 -6.88 21.27 -14.59
N ASP A 24 -5.59 21.58 -14.45
CA ASP A 24 -4.83 22.32 -15.46
C ASP A 24 -4.33 21.35 -16.54
N LEU A 25 -5.26 20.90 -17.39
CA LEU A 25 -5.02 19.87 -18.40
C LEU A 25 -3.98 20.28 -19.45
N ARG A 26 -3.89 21.58 -19.78
CA ARG A 26 -2.89 22.09 -20.74
C ARG A 26 -1.48 21.98 -20.16
N LYS A 27 -1.31 22.37 -18.89
CA LYS A 27 -0.04 22.21 -18.19
C LYS A 27 0.29 20.74 -17.96
N ALA A 28 -0.69 19.92 -17.60
CA ALA A 28 -0.47 18.48 -17.45
C ALA A 28 0.02 17.86 -18.76
N GLN A 29 -0.63 18.15 -19.89
CA GLN A 29 -0.22 17.66 -21.21
C GLN A 29 1.24 18.02 -21.53
N SER A 30 1.64 19.28 -21.37
CA SER A 30 3.02 19.70 -21.65
C SER A 30 4.04 19.06 -20.71
N LEU A 31 3.68 18.85 -19.45
CA LEU A 31 4.56 18.17 -18.48
C LEU A 31 4.68 16.66 -18.77
N HIS A 32 3.62 15.98 -19.19
CA HIS A 32 3.71 14.59 -19.63
C HIS A 32 4.61 14.46 -20.87
N GLU A 33 4.46 15.35 -21.85
CA GLU A 33 5.32 15.37 -23.03
C GLU A 33 6.80 15.56 -22.66
N ALA A 34 7.09 16.54 -21.80
CA ALA A 34 8.44 16.77 -21.31
C ALA A 34 9.00 15.57 -20.54
N ALA A 35 8.19 14.92 -19.70
CA ALA A 35 8.58 13.71 -18.98
C ALA A 35 8.90 12.56 -19.94
N VAL A 36 8.09 12.33 -21.00
CA VAL A 36 8.36 11.29 -22.01
C VAL A 36 9.70 11.52 -22.70
N ILE A 37 9.96 12.76 -23.15
CA ILE A 37 11.21 13.11 -23.82
C ILE A 37 12.41 12.89 -22.89
N GLY A 38 12.32 13.39 -21.66
CA GLY A 38 13.38 13.26 -20.67
C GLY A 38 13.68 11.82 -20.26
N LEU A 39 12.65 11.02 -19.99
CA LEU A 39 12.80 9.61 -19.60
C LEU A 39 13.44 8.79 -20.72
N LYS A 40 13.05 9.02 -21.98
CA LYS A 40 13.67 8.35 -23.12
C LYS A 40 15.14 8.73 -23.29
N ALA A 41 15.49 10.00 -23.10
CA ALA A 41 16.87 10.44 -23.13
C ALA A 41 17.71 9.76 -22.03
N ILE A 42 17.18 9.69 -20.79
CA ILE A 42 17.85 8.95 -19.69
C ILE A 42 18.01 7.47 -20.03
N ALA A 43 17.01 6.83 -20.64
CA ALA A 43 17.09 5.43 -21.05
C ALA A 43 18.14 5.22 -22.16
N GLU A 44 18.27 6.14 -23.11
CA GLU A 44 19.30 6.09 -24.15
C GLU A 44 20.71 6.28 -23.56
N ASP A 45 20.88 7.22 -22.63
CA ASP A 45 22.15 7.51 -21.96
C ASP A 45 22.57 6.40 -20.99
N SER A 46 21.60 5.73 -20.36
CA SER A 46 21.81 4.65 -19.39
C SER A 46 22.03 3.29 -20.07
N TRP A 47 22.62 3.25 -21.26
CA TRP A 47 22.70 2.04 -22.10
C TRP A 47 23.34 0.81 -21.41
N HIS A 48 24.21 1.02 -20.42
CA HIS A 48 24.84 -0.03 -19.61
C HIS A 48 24.02 -0.50 -18.41
N ASP A 49 23.03 0.28 -17.98
CA ASP A 49 22.18 0.00 -16.82
C ASP A 49 20.78 -0.41 -17.29
N GLN A 50 20.62 -1.70 -17.52
CA GLN A 50 19.38 -2.28 -18.04
C GLN A 50 18.18 -2.05 -17.12
N GLU A 51 18.38 -1.97 -15.81
CA GLU A 51 17.32 -1.70 -14.84
C GLU A 51 16.82 -0.26 -15.00
N THR A 52 17.75 0.72 -14.96
CA THR A 52 17.40 2.14 -15.15
C THR A 52 16.68 2.35 -16.49
N ARG A 53 17.14 1.72 -17.57
CA ARG A 53 16.47 1.77 -18.88
C ARG A 53 15.04 1.26 -18.83
N THR A 54 14.85 0.07 -18.27
CA THR A 54 13.54 -0.58 -18.21
C THR A 54 12.55 0.22 -17.37
N ILE A 55 13.01 0.81 -16.26
CA ILE A 55 12.20 1.70 -15.43
C ILE A 55 11.82 2.96 -16.21
N CYS A 56 12.79 3.60 -16.87
CA CYS A 56 12.55 4.81 -17.66
C CYS A 56 11.60 4.55 -18.84
N ASP A 57 11.76 3.45 -19.57
CA ASP A 57 10.90 3.07 -20.69
C ASP A 57 9.46 2.84 -20.24
N LYS A 58 9.25 2.01 -19.21
CA LYS A 58 7.91 1.75 -18.64
C LYS A 58 7.24 3.03 -18.15
N GLN A 59 8.03 3.95 -17.61
CA GLN A 59 7.49 5.21 -17.14
C GLN A 59 7.21 6.19 -18.27
N ALA A 60 8.04 6.21 -19.32
CA ALA A 60 7.76 6.98 -20.53
C ALA A 60 6.46 6.49 -21.20
N GLU A 61 6.23 5.18 -21.26
CA GLU A 61 4.97 4.60 -21.74
C GLU A 61 3.78 5.04 -20.88
N PHE A 62 3.94 5.07 -19.55
CA PHE A 62 2.90 5.55 -18.65
C PHE A 62 2.57 7.02 -18.90
N HIS A 63 3.57 7.91 -18.98
CA HIS A 63 3.33 9.33 -19.30
C HIS A 63 2.78 9.53 -20.72
N ALA A 64 3.19 8.73 -21.71
CA ALA A 64 2.65 8.80 -23.07
C ALA A 64 1.16 8.42 -23.11
N SER A 65 0.77 7.37 -22.40
CA SER A 65 -0.65 6.98 -22.25
C SER A 65 -1.48 8.10 -21.60
N ARG A 66 -0.94 8.77 -20.57
CA ARG A 66 -1.59 9.93 -19.93
C ARG A 66 -1.67 11.13 -20.88
N TYR A 67 -0.59 11.47 -21.58
CA TYR A 67 -0.56 12.52 -22.59
C TYR A 67 -1.68 12.34 -23.62
N HIS A 68 -1.84 11.13 -24.16
CA HIS A 68 -2.90 10.84 -25.13
C HIS A 68 -4.30 10.94 -24.52
N SER A 69 -4.47 10.48 -23.27
CA SER A 69 -5.75 10.58 -22.56
C SER A 69 -6.14 12.05 -22.33
N ILE A 70 -5.21 12.88 -21.86
CA ILE A 70 -5.43 14.32 -21.61
C ILE A 70 -5.68 15.07 -22.91
N ARG A 71 -4.92 14.78 -23.97
CA ARG A 71 -5.15 15.38 -25.29
C ARG A 71 -6.55 15.10 -25.79
N SER A 72 -7.01 13.85 -25.66
CA SER A 72 -8.38 13.49 -26.02
C SER A 72 -9.43 14.29 -25.25
N LEU A 73 -9.19 14.61 -23.98
CA LEU A 73 -10.09 15.45 -23.17
C LEU A 73 -10.09 16.91 -23.65
N LEU A 74 -8.91 17.47 -23.90
CA LEU A 74 -8.75 18.84 -24.42
C LEU A 74 -9.42 19.02 -25.80
N ASP A 75 -9.45 17.97 -26.61
CA ASP A 75 -10.07 17.94 -27.94
C ASP A 75 -11.60 17.71 -27.88
N GLY A 76 -12.22 17.78 -26.69
CA GLY A 76 -13.67 17.63 -26.49
C GLY A 76 -14.13 16.21 -26.18
N GLY A 77 -13.22 15.34 -25.72
CA GLY A 77 -13.54 14.00 -25.26
C GLY A 77 -14.35 13.95 -23.97
N ASP A 78 -14.84 12.76 -23.64
CA ASP A 78 -15.71 12.53 -22.48
C ASP A 78 -14.95 12.68 -21.14
N GLU A 79 -15.25 13.75 -20.41
CA GLU A 79 -14.69 14.01 -19.07
C GLU A 79 -15.02 12.93 -18.04
N THR A 80 -16.12 12.18 -18.20
CA THR A 80 -16.49 11.12 -17.25
C THR A 80 -15.54 9.92 -17.27
N SER A 81 -14.74 9.80 -18.34
CA SER A 81 -13.68 8.81 -18.48
C SER A 81 -12.35 9.24 -17.86
N HIS A 82 -12.25 10.48 -17.36
CA HIS A 82 -11.01 11.01 -16.83
C HIS A 82 -10.68 10.42 -15.46
N PHE A 83 -9.83 9.41 -15.47
CA PHE A 83 -9.25 8.81 -14.27
C PHE A 83 -7.99 9.55 -13.85
N VAL A 84 -7.94 10.16 -12.66
CA VAL A 84 -6.71 10.75 -12.08
C VAL A 84 -6.10 9.76 -11.08
N PRO A 85 -4.88 9.24 -11.32
CA PRO A 85 -4.26 8.29 -10.41
C PRO A 85 -3.90 8.91 -9.04
N PRO A 86 -3.72 8.08 -7.99
CA PRO A 86 -3.30 8.54 -6.67
C PRO A 86 -1.95 9.25 -6.69
N THR A 87 -1.78 10.26 -5.83
CA THR A 87 -0.56 11.04 -5.61
C THR A 87 -0.38 11.33 -4.12
N ALA A 88 0.78 11.85 -3.72
CA ALA A 88 1.02 12.38 -2.39
C ALA A 88 0.03 13.49 -2.04
N LEU A 89 -0.26 14.39 -2.99
CA LEU A 89 -1.28 15.44 -2.79
C LEU A 89 -2.67 14.86 -2.55
N SER A 90 -3.07 13.81 -3.26
CA SER A 90 -4.37 13.18 -3.01
C SER A 90 -4.42 12.47 -1.66
N ALA A 91 -3.28 11.96 -1.17
CA ALA A 91 -3.19 11.41 0.17
C ALA A 91 -3.38 12.49 1.25
N GLU A 92 -2.70 13.63 1.09
CA GLU A 92 -2.86 14.80 1.96
C GLU A 92 -4.28 15.38 1.92
N GLU A 93 -4.89 15.46 0.75
CA GLU A 93 -6.29 15.89 0.60
C GLU A 93 -7.24 14.92 1.29
N SER A 94 -7.01 13.60 1.15
CA SER A 94 -7.85 12.56 1.76
C SER A 94 -7.91 12.68 3.28
N ILE A 95 -6.78 12.94 3.94
CA ILE A 95 -6.74 13.16 5.39
C ILE A 95 -7.36 14.51 5.79
N ASN A 96 -7.08 15.58 5.03
CA ASN A 96 -7.57 16.93 5.33
C ASN A 96 -9.09 17.05 5.15
N GLN A 97 -9.66 16.40 4.14
CA GLN A 97 -11.10 16.41 3.91
C GLN A 97 -11.86 15.73 5.04
N LYS A 98 -11.39 14.55 5.46
CA LYS A 98 -11.95 13.84 6.62
C LYS A 98 -11.89 14.69 7.89
N GLY A 99 -10.77 15.37 8.13
CA GLY A 99 -10.63 16.30 9.25
C GLY A 99 -11.64 17.46 9.23
N LYS A 100 -11.97 17.99 8.05
CA LYS A 100 -13.00 19.05 7.89
C LYS A 100 -14.41 18.53 8.13
N ASP A 101 -14.69 17.31 7.72
CA ASP A 101 -16.01 16.67 7.86
C ASP A 101 -16.25 16.13 9.28
N GLY A 102 -15.28 16.28 10.20
CA GLY A 102 -15.31 15.72 11.55
C GLY A 102 -15.20 14.19 11.56
N ALA A 103 -14.87 13.58 10.42
CA ALA A 103 -14.65 12.16 10.28
C ALA A 103 -13.22 11.80 10.70
N ILE A 104 -13.05 10.64 11.32
CA ILE A 104 -11.74 10.15 11.72
C ILE A 104 -10.92 9.79 10.47
N ALA A 105 -9.69 10.28 10.41
CA ALA A 105 -8.66 9.91 9.46
C ALA A 105 -7.53 9.21 10.21
N ILE A 106 -7.48 7.89 10.15
CA ILE A 106 -6.54 7.11 10.97
C ILE A 106 -5.10 7.30 10.49
N GLY A 107 -4.88 7.59 9.21
CA GLY A 107 -3.56 8.00 8.71
C GLY A 107 -3.04 9.31 9.30
N LEU A 108 -3.94 10.27 9.60
CA LEU A 108 -3.57 11.51 10.27
C LEU A 108 -3.27 11.25 11.75
N GLU A 109 -4.12 10.46 12.43
CA GLU A 109 -3.89 10.07 13.83
C GLU A 109 -2.55 9.35 14.00
N GLU A 110 -2.21 8.44 13.09
CA GLU A 110 -0.91 7.77 13.09
C GLU A 110 0.25 8.77 12.98
N SER A 111 0.17 9.71 12.04
CA SER A 111 1.25 10.70 11.84
C SER A 111 1.44 11.60 13.07
N ILE A 112 0.35 12.11 13.65
CA ILE A 112 0.39 12.96 14.86
C ILE A 112 0.85 12.15 16.08
N LEU A 113 0.36 10.90 16.23
CA LEU A 113 0.76 10.02 17.31
C LEU A 113 2.25 9.64 17.22
N ALA A 114 2.75 9.44 15.99
CA ALA A 114 4.14 9.18 15.69
C ALA A 114 5.03 10.30 16.25
N GLU A 115 4.74 11.55 15.85
CA GLU A 115 5.43 12.76 16.29
C GLU A 115 5.31 12.99 17.80
N TYR A 116 4.10 12.87 18.35
CA TYR A 116 3.86 13.13 19.76
C TYR A 116 4.67 12.19 20.67
N LEU A 117 4.69 10.87 20.42
CA LEU A 117 5.45 9.98 21.32
C LEU A 117 6.96 10.14 21.15
N GLU A 118 7.48 10.57 20.00
CA GLU A 118 8.90 10.94 19.88
C GLU A 118 9.20 12.20 20.71
N ALA A 119 8.42 13.26 20.54
CA ALA A 119 8.57 14.50 21.32
C ALA A 119 8.41 14.26 22.84
N LYS A 120 7.53 13.33 23.23
CA LYS A 120 7.30 12.96 24.63
C LYS A 120 8.48 12.23 25.27
N LYS A 121 9.35 11.55 24.48
CA LYS A 121 10.60 10.98 25.01
C LYS A 121 11.55 12.06 25.50
N GLU A 122 11.54 13.23 24.83
CA GLU A 122 12.37 14.38 25.19
C GLU A 122 11.72 15.26 26.26
N ASN A 123 10.39 15.36 26.25
CA ASN A 123 9.61 16.12 27.22
C ASN A 123 8.46 15.27 27.79
N THR A 124 8.67 14.70 28.98
CA THR A 124 7.70 13.79 29.62
C THR A 124 6.38 14.46 29.99
N GLU A 125 6.40 15.79 30.20
CA GLU A 125 5.24 16.61 30.55
C GLU A 125 4.47 17.13 29.32
N LEU A 126 4.87 16.72 28.11
CA LEU A 126 4.19 17.13 26.89
C LEU A 126 2.75 16.61 26.86
N GLU A 127 1.79 17.53 26.73
CA GLU A 127 0.38 17.20 26.57
C GLU A 127 0.08 16.65 25.17
N ALA A 128 -0.88 15.73 25.09
CA ALA A 128 -1.32 15.18 23.81
C ALA A 128 -2.01 16.26 22.96
N PRO A 129 -1.68 16.38 21.66
CA PRO A 129 -2.41 17.25 20.75
C PRO A 129 -3.91 16.95 20.75
N ALA A 130 -4.74 17.99 20.66
CA ALA A 130 -6.20 17.87 20.76
C ALA A 130 -6.81 16.84 19.79
N GLN A 131 -6.20 16.70 18.60
CA GLN A 131 -6.59 15.76 17.56
C GLN A 131 -6.50 14.29 18.03
N ILE A 132 -5.50 13.96 18.85
CA ILE A 132 -5.27 12.60 19.36
C ILE A 132 -5.56 12.46 20.85
N ALA A 133 -6.03 13.51 21.53
CA ALA A 133 -6.32 13.49 22.96
C ALA A 133 -7.32 12.38 23.34
N HIS A 134 -8.26 12.08 22.44
CA HIS A 134 -9.26 11.02 22.63
C HIS A 134 -8.64 9.61 22.73
N LEU A 135 -7.42 9.39 22.20
CA LEU A 135 -6.70 8.12 22.33
C LEU A 135 -6.17 7.90 23.76
N PHE A 136 -6.05 8.95 24.56
CA PHE A 136 -5.48 8.91 25.92
C PHE A 136 -6.52 9.14 27.02
N GLY A 137 -7.65 9.78 26.71
CA GLY A 137 -8.66 10.19 27.72
C GLY A 137 -9.70 9.12 28.08
N SER A 138 -9.87 8.08 27.27
CA SER A 138 -10.80 6.96 27.53
C SER A 138 -10.01 5.71 27.90
N THR A 139 -10.54 4.87 28.80
CA THR A 139 -9.94 3.56 29.09
C THR A 139 -9.91 2.64 27.86
N ILE A 140 -10.75 2.90 26.84
CA ILE A 140 -10.72 2.24 25.53
C ILE A 140 -11.13 3.26 24.44
N PRO A 141 -10.28 3.54 23.42
CA PRO A 141 -10.66 4.38 22.28
C PRO A 141 -11.87 3.81 21.54
N SER A 142 -12.83 4.66 21.12
CA SER A 142 -13.97 4.22 20.30
C SER A 142 -13.46 3.61 18.99
N PRO A 143 -13.90 2.42 18.57
CA PRO A 143 -13.37 1.71 17.39
C PRO A 143 -13.43 2.54 16.10
N TYR A 144 -12.35 2.54 15.32
CA TYR A 144 -12.26 3.23 14.02
C TYR A 144 -13.28 2.69 13.02
N THR A 145 -13.45 1.37 12.98
CA THR A 145 -14.41 0.67 12.12
C THR A 145 -15.85 1.18 12.26
N LEU A 146 -16.24 1.64 13.45
CA LEU A 146 -17.56 2.21 13.70
C LEU A 146 -17.69 3.68 13.26
N GLY A 147 -16.56 4.38 13.11
CA GLY A 147 -16.50 5.75 12.58
C GLY A 147 -16.45 5.81 11.05
N LEU A 148 -16.37 4.66 10.37
CA LEU A 148 -16.39 4.58 8.92
C LEU A 148 -17.82 4.69 8.39
N ASP A 149 -18.05 5.60 7.45
CA ASP A 149 -19.34 5.70 6.77
C ASP A 149 -19.53 4.46 5.86
N PRO A 150 -20.55 3.62 6.11
CA PRO A 150 -20.80 2.39 5.34
C PRO A 150 -21.46 2.65 3.99
N THR A 151 -21.89 3.88 3.71
CA THR A 151 -22.50 4.25 2.42
C THR A 151 -21.47 4.39 1.31
N PHE A 152 -20.20 4.58 1.64
CA PHE A 152 -19.11 4.62 0.66
C PHE A 152 -18.87 3.21 0.09
N PRO A 153 -18.93 3.03 -1.24
CA PRO A 153 -18.72 1.72 -1.85
C PRO A 153 -17.27 1.25 -1.63
N PRO A 154 -17.04 -0.06 -1.38
CA PRO A 154 -15.70 -0.61 -1.28
C PRO A 154 -14.90 -0.37 -2.57
N LYS A 155 -13.62 -0.04 -2.42
CA LYS A 155 -12.66 0.07 -3.52
C LYS A 155 -12.15 -1.32 -3.85
N GLN A 156 -12.09 -1.67 -5.13
CA GLN A 156 -11.59 -2.96 -5.60
C GLN A 156 -10.40 -2.77 -6.53
N TYR A 157 -9.35 -3.55 -6.29
CA TYR A 157 -8.12 -3.54 -7.05
C TYR A 157 -7.86 -4.93 -7.64
N LYS A 158 -7.78 -5.01 -8.97
CA LYS A 158 -7.27 -6.17 -9.68
C LYS A 158 -5.74 -6.08 -9.72
N ILE A 159 -5.06 -7.12 -9.23
CA ILE A 159 -3.60 -7.19 -9.27
C ILE A 159 -3.19 -7.97 -10.52
N THR A 160 -2.38 -7.32 -11.35
CA THR A 160 -1.68 -7.94 -12.49
C THR A 160 -0.21 -8.11 -12.14
N ILE A 161 0.46 -9.04 -12.81
CA ILE A 161 1.85 -9.39 -12.52
C ILE A 161 2.65 -9.29 -13.81
N ASP A 162 3.68 -8.46 -13.78
CA ASP A 162 4.67 -8.35 -14.83
C ASP A 162 6.01 -8.87 -14.28
N ILE A 163 6.63 -9.79 -15.00
CA ILE A 163 7.94 -10.34 -14.63
C ILE A 163 8.98 -9.71 -15.54
N ASP A 164 9.94 -8.99 -14.96
CA ASP A 164 11.15 -8.60 -15.68
C ASP A 164 12.20 -9.71 -15.50
N SER A 165 12.27 -10.59 -16.49
CA SER A 165 13.20 -11.73 -16.51
C SER A 165 14.67 -11.30 -16.51
N THR A 166 14.96 -10.03 -16.84
CA THR A 166 16.31 -9.51 -16.98
C THR A 166 16.96 -9.17 -15.63
N ASN A 167 16.15 -8.72 -14.66
CA ASN A 167 16.62 -8.20 -13.37
C ASN A 167 16.13 -9.00 -12.16
N TYR A 168 15.44 -10.13 -12.39
CA TYR A 168 14.75 -10.88 -11.35
C TYR A 168 13.82 -9.99 -10.49
N SER A 169 13.24 -8.97 -11.12
CA SER A 169 12.30 -8.04 -10.51
C SER A 169 10.88 -8.46 -10.87
N HIS A 170 10.07 -8.67 -9.84
CA HIS A 170 8.65 -8.94 -9.97
C HIS A 170 7.89 -7.64 -9.72
N TRP A 171 7.09 -7.24 -10.70
CA TRP A 171 6.21 -6.08 -10.59
C TRP A 171 4.78 -6.55 -10.44
N LEU A 172 4.14 -6.14 -9.36
CA LEU A 172 2.70 -6.32 -9.19
C LEU A 172 2.06 -4.95 -9.40
N ASN A 173 1.08 -4.85 -10.30
CA ASN A 173 0.38 -3.60 -10.57
C ASN A 173 -1.07 -3.70 -10.09
N ALA A 174 -1.52 -2.72 -9.32
CA ALA A 174 -2.90 -2.62 -8.87
C ALA A 174 -3.70 -1.71 -9.82
N HIS A 175 -4.80 -2.25 -10.34
CA HIS A 175 -5.73 -1.56 -11.23
C HIS A 175 -7.10 -1.46 -10.55
N PRO A 176 -7.73 -0.28 -10.47
CA PRO A 176 -9.10 -0.16 -10.01
C PRO A 176 -10.04 -1.03 -10.84
N ALA A 177 -11.04 -1.65 -10.23
CA ALA A 177 -11.96 -2.55 -10.92
C ALA A 177 -12.80 -1.83 -12.00
N ASP A 178 -13.10 -0.55 -11.78
CA ASP A 178 -13.77 0.36 -12.70
C ASP A 178 -12.84 0.92 -13.80
N HIS A 179 -11.53 0.86 -13.60
CA HIS A 179 -10.50 1.32 -14.54
C HIS A 179 -9.38 0.28 -14.72
N PRO A 180 -9.68 -0.91 -15.27
CA PRO A 180 -8.75 -2.04 -15.30
C PRO A 180 -7.51 -1.82 -16.17
N ASP A 181 -7.54 -0.84 -17.08
CA ASP A 181 -6.43 -0.40 -17.92
C ASP A 181 -5.52 0.63 -17.23
N ARG A 182 -5.90 1.12 -16.04
CA ARG A 182 -5.17 2.17 -15.33
C ARG A 182 -4.47 1.62 -14.09
N THR A 183 -3.16 1.74 -14.03
CA THR A 183 -2.38 1.38 -12.85
C THR A 183 -2.38 2.53 -11.84
N CYS A 184 -2.73 2.23 -10.59
CA CYS A 184 -2.70 3.19 -9.48
C CYS A 184 -1.50 3.01 -8.57
N TYR A 185 -1.17 1.75 -8.29
CA TYR A 185 -0.09 1.38 -7.39
C TYR A 185 0.74 0.26 -7.99
N ARG A 186 2.00 0.20 -7.60
CA ARG A 186 2.96 -0.81 -8.03
C ARG A 186 3.74 -1.33 -6.84
N LEU A 187 3.99 -2.63 -6.80
CA LEU A 187 4.93 -3.24 -5.86
C LEU A 187 6.10 -3.81 -6.65
N ARG A 188 7.32 -3.37 -6.33
CA ARG A 188 8.57 -3.92 -6.84
C ARG A 188 9.10 -4.92 -5.82
N ALA A 189 9.23 -6.17 -6.22
CA ALA A 189 9.86 -7.21 -5.43
C ALA A 189 11.09 -7.74 -6.17
N ASN A 190 12.27 -7.34 -5.70
CA ASN A 190 13.54 -7.77 -6.27
C ASN A 190 14.02 -9.05 -5.59
N ARG A 191 14.40 -10.05 -6.38
CA ARG A 191 14.90 -11.32 -5.85
C ARG A 191 16.19 -11.73 -6.51
N TRP A 192 17.29 -11.77 -5.77
CA TRP A 192 18.53 -12.32 -6.31
C TRP A 192 18.58 -13.85 -6.16
N GLY A 193 18.51 -14.58 -7.27
CA GLY A 193 18.67 -16.03 -7.28
C GLY A 193 17.65 -16.76 -6.40
N LYS A 194 18.12 -17.67 -5.53
CA LYS A 194 17.26 -18.48 -4.66
C LYS A 194 16.92 -17.83 -3.33
N ALA A 195 17.39 -16.62 -3.04
CA ALA A 195 17.16 -15.94 -1.76
C ALA A 195 15.67 -15.65 -1.53
N GLN A 196 15.24 -15.53 -0.28
CA GLN A 196 13.91 -15.01 0.05
C GLN A 196 13.86 -13.50 -0.22
N PHE A 197 12.66 -12.95 -0.34
CA PHE A 197 12.51 -11.49 -0.31
C PHE A 197 12.90 -10.96 1.07
N GLU A 198 13.81 -9.99 1.09
CA GLU A 198 14.19 -9.25 2.29
C GLU A 198 13.53 -7.86 2.29
N ASN A 199 13.37 -7.27 1.11
CA ASN A 199 12.74 -5.98 0.92
C ASN A 199 11.85 -5.99 -0.33
N VAL A 200 10.73 -5.28 -0.25
CA VAL A 200 9.89 -4.91 -1.39
C VAL A 200 9.50 -3.44 -1.24
N GLU A 201 9.27 -2.78 -2.36
CA GLU A 201 8.96 -1.35 -2.38
C GLU A 201 7.59 -1.14 -3.02
N PHE A 202 6.74 -0.36 -2.35
CA PHE A 202 5.40 -0.03 -2.80
C PHE A 202 5.34 1.43 -3.24
N TYR A 203 4.82 1.66 -4.44
CA TYR A 203 4.80 2.95 -5.11
C TYR A 203 3.38 3.33 -5.50
N ARG A 204 3.10 4.63 -5.44
CA ARG A 204 2.06 5.21 -6.30
C ARG A 204 2.59 5.17 -7.74
N ALA A 205 1.76 4.82 -8.71
CA ALA A 205 2.18 4.75 -10.12
C ALA A 205 2.67 6.12 -10.66
N THR A 206 2.24 7.19 -10.02
CA THR A 206 2.62 8.59 -10.31
C THR A 206 3.99 8.98 -9.74
N GLU A 207 4.54 8.19 -8.81
CA GLU A 207 5.71 8.51 -7.99
C GLU A 207 6.73 7.36 -8.03
N PHE A 208 7.03 6.86 -9.22
CA PHE A 208 7.86 5.66 -9.43
C PHE A 208 9.31 5.74 -8.91
N VAL A 209 9.83 6.93 -8.59
CA VAL A 209 11.20 7.13 -8.10
C VAL A 209 11.29 6.97 -6.58
N VAL A 210 10.20 7.27 -5.87
CA VAL A 210 10.18 7.31 -4.41
C VAL A 210 9.05 6.38 -3.95
N PRO A 211 9.37 5.25 -3.30
CA PRO A 211 8.33 4.40 -2.76
C PRO A 211 7.54 5.18 -1.70
N CYS A 212 6.22 5.02 -1.72
CA CYS A 212 5.40 5.54 -0.62
C CYS A 212 5.50 4.65 0.62
N ILE A 213 5.83 3.36 0.45
CA ILE A 213 6.11 2.43 1.56
C ILE A 213 7.29 1.52 1.22
N ASP A 214 8.33 1.53 2.06
CA ASP A 214 9.39 0.52 2.08
C ASP A 214 8.96 -0.62 3.01
N ILE A 215 9.07 -1.87 2.54
CA ILE A 215 8.51 -3.04 3.22
C ILE A 215 9.58 -4.10 3.42
N LYS A 216 10.01 -4.29 4.67
CA LYS A 216 10.98 -5.32 5.03
C LYS A 216 10.29 -6.59 5.48
N ILE A 217 10.82 -7.72 5.04
CA ILE A 217 10.22 -9.03 5.26
C ILE A 217 11.22 -9.88 6.04
N ALA A 218 10.81 -10.37 7.21
CA ALA A 218 11.63 -11.30 7.97
C ALA A 218 11.76 -12.64 7.25
N ALA A 219 12.99 -13.16 7.18
CA ALA A 219 13.27 -14.48 6.64
C ALA A 219 12.64 -15.58 7.51
N VAL A 220 12.20 -16.67 6.87
CA VAL A 220 11.71 -17.87 7.57
C VAL A 220 12.58 -19.07 7.27
N ALA A 221 12.61 -20.06 8.16
CA ALA A 221 13.32 -21.30 7.87
C ALA A 221 12.67 -22.02 6.66
N SER A 222 13.48 -22.44 5.69
CA SER A 222 13.00 -23.23 4.55
C SER A 222 12.44 -24.57 5.03
N THR A 223 11.30 -24.99 4.49
CA THR A 223 10.73 -26.31 4.76
C THR A 223 11.08 -27.34 3.68
N GLY A 224 11.91 -26.97 2.69
CA GLY A 224 12.13 -27.78 1.48
C GLY A 224 10.92 -27.82 0.52
N ASP A 225 9.78 -27.23 0.91
CA ASP A 225 8.59 -27.05 0.08
C ASP A 225 8.35 -25.55 -0.11
N LYS A 226 8.43 -25.10 -1.37
CA LYS A 226 8.23 -23.71 -1.77
C LYS A 226 6.88 -23.16 -1.28
N ARG A 227 5.80 -23.93 -1.47
CA ARG A 227 4.44 -23.50 -1.15
C ARG A 227 4.25 -23.40 0.35
N LEU A 228 4.75 -24.37 1.13
CA LEU A 228 4.68 -24.30 2.59
C LEU A 228 5.54 -23.18 3.16
N SER A 229 6.74 -22.97 2.61
CA SER A 229 7.64 -21.89 3.03
C SER A 229 7.03 -20.51 2.75
N ALA A 230 6.33 -20.34 1.64
CA ALA A 230 5.65 -19.10 1.30
C ALA A 230 4.41 -18.80 2.15
N LEU A 231 3.85 -19.83 2.80
CA LEU A 231 2.71 -19.70 3.69
C LEU A 231 3.11 -19.50 5.16
N LYS A 232 4.39 -19.61 5.53
CA LYS A 232 4.80 -19.36 6.92
C LYS A 232 4.51 -17.93 7.35
N SER A 233 3.92 -17.78 8.54
CA SER A 233 3.84 -16.47 9.20
C SER A 233 5.24 -15.91 9.46
N ARG A 234 5.40 -14.61 9.28
CA ARG A 234 6.65 -13.87 9.48
C ARG A 234 6.34 -12.43 9.86
N GLU A 235 7.33 -11.77 10.45
CA GLU A 235 7.24 -10.34 10.70
C GLU A 235 7.37 -9.57 9.37
N ILE A 236 6.57 -8.51 9.22
CA ILE A 236 6.68 -7.58 8.10
C ILE A 236 6.68 -6.16 8.66
N GLU A 237 7.71 -5.40 8.35
CA GLU A 237 7.89 -4.00 8.74
C GLU A 237 7.51 -3.09 7.57
N TYR A 238 6.64 -2.12 7.81
CA TYR A 238 6.22 -1.11 6.83
C TYR A 238 6.72 0.26 7.27
N ARG A 239 7.39 0.97 6.36
CA ARG A 239 7.89 2.32 6.59
C ARG A 239 7.37 3.26 5.51
N SER A 240 6.40 4.08 5.88
CA SER A 240 5.90 5.17 5.04
C SER A 240 6.75 6.42 5.21
N ALA A 241 6.87 7.24 4.17
CA ALA A 241 7.48 8.58 4.25
C ALA A 241 6.75 9.49 5.27
N SER A 242 5.46 9.24 5.53
CA SER A 242 4.65 10.01 6.47
C SER A 242 4.71 9.51 7.92
N SER A 243 5.36 8.37 8.19
CA SER A 243 5.45 7.83 9.56
C SER A 243 6.88 7.87 10.08
N LEU A 244 7.06 8.46 11.26
CA LEU A 244 8.35 8.49 11.95
C LEU A 244 8.75 7.12 12.51
N ARG A 245 7.80 6.21 12.67
CA ARG A 245 8.03 4.88 13.23
C ARG A 245 7.54 3.79 12.28
N PRO A 246 8.27 2.67 12.19
CA PRO A 246 7.78 1.56 11.40
C PRO A 246 6.53 0.95 12.01
N ILE A 247 5.61 0.52 11.15
CA ILE A 247 4.46 -0.30 11.53
C ILE A 247 4.88 -1.74 11.35
N VAL A 248 4.68 -2.58 12.38
CA VAL A 248 5.17 -3.95 12.36
C VAL A 248 4.00 -4.92 12.51
N GLU A 249 3.82 -5.78 11.50
CA GLU A 249 2.92 -6.92 11.56
C GLU A 249 3.60 -8.09 12.27
N HIS A 250 3.17 -8.38 13.49
CA HIS A 250 3.69 -9.49 14.28
C HIS A 250 2.80 -10.74 14.16
N PRO A 251 3.38 -11.91 13.82
CA PRO A 251 2.62 -13.15 13.83
C PRO A 251 2.34 -13.61 15.26
N GLU A 252 1.09 -13.99 15.55
CA GLU A 252 0.69 -14.48 16.89
C GLU A 252 1.36 -15.81 17.26
N THR A 253 1.60 -16.65 16.26
CA THR A 253 2.43 -17.86 16.39
C THR A 253 3.37 -17.93 15.20
N SER A 254 4.66 -18.02 15.48
CA SER A 254 5.68 -18.28 14.47
C SER A 254 5.53 -19.72 13.94
N GLU A 255 5.53 -19.88 12.63
CA GLU A 255 5.81 -21.15 11.92
C GLU A 255 4.79 -22.31 11.97
N ILE A 256 3.60 -22.19 12.59
CA ILE A 256 2.68 -23.34 12.74
C ILE A 256 1.55 -23.39 11.69
N ARG A 257 1.13 -22.27 11.09
CA ARG A 257 -0.01 -22.21 10.15
C ARG A 257 0.24 -21.31 8.94
N ALA A 258 -0.50 -21.57 7.87
CA ALA A 258 -0.56 -20.72 6.68
C ALA A 258 -1.05 -19.32 7.06
N TRP A 259 -0.23 -18.28 6.80
CA TRP A 259 -0.46 -16.86 7.12
C TRP A 259 -1.40 -16.70 8.33
N GLY A 260 -0.95 -17.17 9.50
CA GLY A 260 -1.73 -17.12 10.73
C GLY A 260 -2.09 -15.68 11.13
N SER A 261 -2.81 -15.51 12.25
CA SER A 261 -3.18 -14.17 12.73
C SER A 261 -1.94 -13.28 12.84
N GLN A 262 -1.95 -12.13 12.17
CA GLN A 262 -0.89 -11.12 12.24
C GLN A 262 -1.46 -9.82 12.77
N LYS A 263 -0.87 -9.32 13.86
CA LYS A 263 -1.36 -8.16 14.59
C LYS A 263 -0.43 -6.97 14.36
N PHE A 264 -1.00 -5.78 14.28
CA PHE A 264 -0.24 -4.53 14.26
C PHE A 264 -1.04 -3.40 14.90
N THR A 265 -0.35 -2.30 15.20
CA THR A 265 -0.97 -1.07 15.68
C THR A 265 -0.83 0.03 14.63
N TYR A 266 -1.91 0.78 14.39
CA TYR A 266 -1.93 1.94 13.49
C TYR A 266 -2.91 2.98 14.04
N GLY A 267 -2.53 4.25 14.10
CA GLY A 267 -3.33 5.31 14.71
C GLY A 267 -3.68 5.06 16.18
N GLY A 268 -2.82 4.33 16.92
CA GLY A 268 -3.08 3.94 18.31
C GLY A 268 -4.11 2.81 18.48
N ARG A 269 -4.48 2.12 17.39
CA ARG A 269 -5.53 1.09 17.37
C ARG A 269 -4.98 -0.25 16.93
N ALA A 270 -5.55 -1.33 17.44
CA ALA A 270 -5.09 -2.69 17.15
C ALA A 270 -5.87 -3.29 15.98
N PHE A 271 -5.14 -3.92 15.07
CA PHE A 271 -5.69 -4.60 13.91
C PHE A 271 -5.13 -6.01 13.81
N ALA A 272 -5.92 -6.93 13.23
CA ALA A 272 -5.52 -8.29 12.98
C ALA A 272 -5.91 -8.75 11.58
N TRP A 273 -4.93 -9.33 10.87
CA TRP A 273 -5.13 -10.11 9.66
C TRP A 273 -5.57 -11.52 10.02
N ILE A 274 -6.79 -11.90 9.69
CA ILE A 274 -7.35 -13.21 9.99
C ILE A 274 -7.53 -13.99 8.69
N THR A 275 -6.81 -15.11 8.55
CA THR A 275 -6.97 -16.04 7.42
C THR A 275 -8.12 -17.02 7.70
N PRO A 276 -9.16 -17.09 6.84
CA PRO A 276 -10.25 -18.02 7.05
C PRO A 276 -9.77 -19.48 7.02
N GLU A 277 -10.25 -20.31 7.97
CA GLU A 277 -9.98 -21.74 7.98
C GLU A 277 -10.78 -22.46 6.88
N LYS A 278 -10.37 -22.35 5.61
CA LYS A 278 -10.87 -23.22 4.54
C LYS A 278 -9.80 -24.26 4.16
N LYS A 279 -10.20 -25.53 4.08
CA LYS A 279 -9.33 -26.61 3.62
C LYS A 279 -9.12 -26.49 2.11
N GLY A 280 -7.86 -26.33 1.67
CA GLY A 280 -7.42 -26.66 0.31
C GLY A 280 -6.96 -25.48 -0.54
N ASP A 281 -7.52 -24.29 -0.36
CA ASP A 281 -7.24 -23.12 -1.20
C ASP A 281 -6.49 -22.04 -0.42
N MET A 282 -5.50 -21.43 -1.07
CA MET A 282 -4.87 -20.23 -0.51
C MET A 282 -5.84 -19.06 -0.58
N GLN A 283 -5.98 -18.35 0.53
CA GLN A 283 -6.79 -17.13 0.61
C GLN A 283 -5.93 -15.99 1.15
N LEU A 284 -6.22 -14.78 0.67
CA LEU A 284 -5.66 -13.59 1.27
C LEU A 284 -6.31 -13.36 2.65
N PRO A 285 -5.53 -12.94 3.66
CA PRO A 285 -6.10 -12.67 4.99
C PRO A 285 -7.09 -11.50 4.93
N THR A 286 -8.07 -11.51 5.82
CA THR A 286 -9.03 -10.42 6.00
C THR A 286 -8.65 -9.58 7.21
N LEU A 287 -8.60 -8.25 7.05
CA LEU A 287 -8.34 -7.32 8.14
C LEU A 287 -9.60 -6.99 8.94
N TYR A 288 -9.43 -6.99 10.25
CA TYR A 288 -10.38 -6.46 11.22
C TYR A 288 -9.66 -5.53 12.22
N GLU A 289 -10.40 -4.57 12.76
CA GLU A 289 -10.01 -3.94 14.03
C GLU A 289 -10.32 -4.92 15.16
N VAL A 290 -9.48 -4.93 16.19
CA VAL A 290 -9.62 -5.83 17.33
C VAL A 290 -9.57 -5.07 18.64
N GLY A 291 -10.40 -5.50 19.60
CA GLY A 291 -10.39 -4.98 20.96
C GLY A 291 -9.46 -5.78 21.87
N SER A 292 -8.94 -5.16 22.92
CA SER A 292 -8.36 -5.88 24.04
C SER A 292 -9.48 -6.50 24.87
N GLU A 293 -9.62 -7.82 24.90
CA GLU A 293 -10.50 -8.47 25.86
C GLU A 293 -9.98 -8.19 27.27
N VAL A 294 -10.80 -7.55 28.12
CA VAL A 294 -10.60 -7.57 29.57
C VAL A 294 -10.95 -8.99 30.03
N GLU A 295 -9.99 -9.74 30.57
CA GLU A 295 -10.27 -11.00 31.23
C GLU A 295 -11.35 -10.79 32.31
N VAL A 296 -12.53 -11.36 32.12
CA VAL A 296 -13.55 -11.42 33.17
C VAL A 296 -13.13 -12.53 34.16
N PRO A 297 -12.92 -12.23 35.46
CA PRO A 297 -12.51 -13.24 36.42
C PRO A 297 -13.54 -14.36 36.52
N GLY A 298 -13.12 -15.60 36.26
CA GLY A 298 -13.92 -16.80 36.51
C GLY A 298 -14.45 -17.54 35.27
N GLN A 299 -14.19 -17.08 34.04
CA GLN A 299 -14.38 -17.90 32.84
C GLN A 299 -13.07 -18.60 32.46
N ASN A 300 -13.10 -19.93 32.38
CA ASN A 300 -12.06 -20.73 31.75
C ASN A 300 -11.97 -20.34 30.26
N SER A 301 -11.15 -19.33 29.96
CA SER A 301 -10.90 -18.82 28.62
C SER A 301 -10.25 -19.92 27.78
N ARG A 302 -11.04 -20.59 26.94
CA ARG A 302 -10.50 -21.32 25.80
C ARG A 302 -9.80 -20.31 24.90
N LYS A 303 -8.47 -20.18 25.01
CA LYS A 303 -7.56 -19.41 24.15
C LYS A 303 -8.15 -18.06 23.68
N GLY A 304 -7.79 -16.98 24.39
CA GLY A 304 -8.17 -15.61 24.07
C GLY A 304 -8.20 -15.37 22.55
N ARG A 305 -9.40 -15.27 22.01
CA ARG A 305 -9.63 -14.87 20.63
C ARG A 305 -9.89 -13.39 20.71
N ASP A 306 -9.09 -12.59 20.03
CA ASP A 306 -9.36 -11.16 19.98
C ASP A 306 -10.81 -10.94 19.53
N SER A 307 -11.55 -10.08 20.24
CA SER A 307 -12.89 -9.73 19.84
C SER A 307 -12.79 -8.82 18.62
N VAL A 308 -13.16 -9.34 17.45
CA VAL A 308 -13.30 -8.53 16.22
C VAL A 308 -14.28 -7.40 16.50
N VAL A 309 -13.87 -6.19 16.14
CA VAL A 309 -14.68 -4.98 16.30
C VAL A 309 -15.04 -4.44 14.93
N GLY A 310 -16.34 -4.28 14.70
CA GLY A 310 -16.87 -3.71 13.45
C GLY A 310 -16.74 -4.62 12.22
N ASN A 311 -16.78 -3.97 11.05
CA ASN A 311 -16.81 -4.64 9.75
C ASN A 311 -15.41 -4.95 9.21
N LYS A 312 -15.35 -5.77 8.15
CA LYS A 312 -14.11 -6.02 7.38
C LYS A 312 -13.56 -4.71 6.81
N LEU A 313 -12.26 -4.50 6.95
CA LEU A 313 -11.58 -3.31 6.43
C LEU A 313 -10.88 -3.58 5.10
N CYS A 314 -10.25 -4.76 4.98
CA CYS A 314 -9.57 -5.19 3.76
C CYS A 314 -9.67 -6.71 3.62
N TRP A 315 -9.93 -7.21 2.42
CA TRP A 315 -9.98 -8.64 2.12
C TRP A 315 -9.57 -8.87 0.67
N GLY A 316 -9.33 -10.12 0.28
CA GLY A 316 -9.04 -10.41 -1.10
C GLY A 316 -9.36 -11.84 -1.49
N ASP A 317 -9.56 -12.02 -2.78
CA ASP A 317 -9.79 -13.31 -3.42
C ASP A 317 -8.64 -13.59 -4.37
N MET A 318 -8.11 -14.82 -4.31
CA MET A 318 -7.09 -15.30 -5.21
C MET A 318 -7.57 -16.58 -5.90
N LYS A 319 -7.61 -16.55 -7.22
CA LYS A 319 -7.93 -17.71 -8.06
C LYS A 319 -6.66 -18.22 -8.73
N PHE A 320 -6.54 -19.54 -8.80
CA PHE A 320 -5.45 -20.23 -9.47
C PHE A 320 -5.95 -20.91 -10.75
N GLY A 321 -5.02 -21.23 -11.66
CA GLY A 321 -5.31 -21.98 -12.88
C GLY A 321 -5.49 -21.07 -14.11
N ARG A 322 -6.35 -21.49 -15.04
CA ARG A 322 -6.53 -20.83 -16.35
C ARG A 322 -7.01 -19.38 -16.25
N ASP A 323 -7.77 -19.08 -15.19
CA ASP A 323 -8.33 -17.76 -14.89
C ASP A 323 -7.69 -17.13 -13.64
N ALA A 324 -6.37 -17.34 -13.50
CA ALA A 324 -5.62 -16.81 -12.36
C ALA A 324 -5.84 -15.31 -12.21
N SER A 325 -6.31 -14.91 -11.03
CA SER A 325 -6.66 -13.52 -10.75
C SER A 325 -6.55 -13.26 -9.27
N VAL A 326 -6.12 -12.05 -8.93
CA VAL A 326 -6.05 -11.56 -7.56
C VAL A 326 -6.85 -10.28 -7.51
N VAL A 327 -7.80 -10.22 -6.59
CA VAL A 327 -8.62 -9.04 -6.33
C VAL A 327 -8.51 -8.69 -4.86
N VAL A 328 -8.11 -7.46 -4.56
CA VAL A 328 -8.09 -6.90 -3.21
C VAL A 328 -9.24 -5.91 -3.09
N THR A 329 -10.02 -6.00 -2.02
CA THR A 329 -11.11 -5.07 -1.70
C THR A 329 -10.81 -4.35 -0.39
N ILE A 330 -11.05 -3.04 -0.37
CA ILE A 330 -10.81 -2.15 0.77
C ILE A 330 -12.09 -1.36 1.04
N ALA A 331 -12.48 -1.19 2.31
CA ALA A 331 -13.66 -0.41 2.67
C ALA A 331 -13.56 1.04 2.16
N GLY A 332 -14.65 1.58 1.61
CA GLY A 332 -14.63 2.81 0.80
C GLY A 332 -14.26 4.10 1.53
N SER A 333 -14.54 4.16 2.84
CA SER A 333 -14.30 5.32 3.70
C SER A 333 -12.93 5.30 4.39
N ILE A 334 -12.02 4.40 4.03
CA ILE A 334 -10.64 4.41 4.52
C ILE A 334 -9.86 5.55 3.85
N ASP A 335 -9.06 6.29 4.63
CA ASP A 335 -8.17 7.33 4.07
C ASP A 335 -7.04 6.72 3.24
N GLN A 336 -6.52 7.49 2.29
CA GLN A 336 -5.58 6.96 1.29
C GLN A 336 -4.28 6.42 1.93
N LEU A 337 -3.78 7.01 3.03
CA LEU A 337 -2.54 6.53 3.67
C LEU A 337 -2.74 5.14 4.27
N PHE A 338 -3.86 4.92 4.96
CA PHE A 338 -4.15 3.58 5.47
C PHE A 338 -4.46 2.61 4.33
N GLU A 339 -5.19 3.04 3.30
CA GLU A 339 -5.44 2.24 2.09
C GLU A 339 -4.14 1.74 1.43
N GLU A 340 -3.14 2.61 1.30
CA GLU A 340 -1.83 2.29 0.75
C GLU A 340 -1.10 1.23 1.59
N LEU A 341 -1.14 1.35 2.93
CA LEU A 341 -0.60 0.33 3.83
C LEU A 341 -1.29 -1.03 3.62
N LEU A 342 -2.62 -1.05 3.57
CA LEU A 342 -3.40 -2.27 3.41
C LEU A 342 -3.15 -2.95 2.06
N LEU A 343 -3.11 -2.16 0.99
CA LEU A 343 -2.84 -2.66 -0.35
C LEU A 343 -1.40 -3.16 -0.50
N GLY A 344 -0.43 -2.41 0.03
CA GLY A 344 0.99 -2.82 0.08
C GLY A 344 1.18 -4.11 0.86
N SER A 345 0.52 -4.27 2.00
CA SER A 345 0.51 -5.50 2.80
C SER A 345 -0.05 -6.70 2.02
N GLN A 346 -1.19 -6.55 1.35
CA GLN A 346 -1.79 -7.61 0.53
C GLN A 346 -0.90 -7.99 -0.68
N MET A 347 -0.41 -7.00 -1.42
CA MET A 347 0.46 -7.24 -2.58
C MET A 347 1.79 -7.89 -2.18
N THR A 348 2.34 -7.53 -1.02
CA THR A 348 3.53 -8.19 -0.46
C THR A 348 3.27 -9.67 -0.20
N LYS A 349 2.14 -10.01 0.43
CA LYS A 349 1.75 -11.41 0.68
C LYS A 349 1.56 -12.19 -0.62
N VAL A 350 0.97 -11.57 -1.65
CA VAL A 350 0.86 -12.14 -3.01
C VAL A 350 2.24 -12.38 -3.62
N ALA A 351 3.14 -11.40 -3.55
CA ALA A 351 4.49 -11.52 -4.07
C ALA A 351 5.26 -12.67 -3.38
N ILE A 352 5.26 -12.71 -2.04
CA ILE A 352 5.89 -13.79 -1.27
C ILE A 352 5.31 -15.14 -1.67
N PHE A 353 4.00 -15.24 -1.86
CA PHE A 353 3.37 -16.49 -2.26
C PHE A 353 3.85 -16.99 -3.63
N LEU A 354 3.85 -16.10 -4.62
CA LEU A 354 4.16 -16.47 -6.00
C LEU A 354 5.66 -16.68 -6.22
N PHE A 355 6.48 -15.85 -5.58
CA PHE A 355 7.87 -15.65 -5.95
C PHE A 355 8.86 -15.71 -4.79
N GLY A 356 8.40 -15.73 -3.54
CA GLY A 356 9.27 -15.54 -2.37
C GLY A 356 10.14 -16.72 -1.98
N HIS A 357 9.97 -17.89 -2.59
CA HIS A 357 10.70 -19.12 -2.25
C HIS A 357 11.00 -19.92 -3.53
N ASP A 358 12.18 -20.52 -3.64
CA ASP A 358 12.49 -21.60 -4.60
C ASP A 358 13.25 -22.72 -3.88
N ILE A 359 13.30 -23.89 -4.53
CA ILE A 359 14.02 -25.11 -4.10
C ILE A 359 15.53 -24.91 -4.22
#